data_AF-A0A3C1G1Q2-F1
#
_entry.id   AF-A0A3C1G1Q2-F1
#
_cell.length_a   1.000
_cell.length_b   1.000
_cell.length_c   1.000
_cell.angle_alpha   90.00
_cell.angle_beta   90.00
_cell.angle_gamma   90.00
#
_symmetry.space_group_name_H-M   'P 1'
#
loop_
_entity.id
_entity.type
_entity.pdbx_description
1 polymer ?
#
loop_
_entity_poly.entity_id
_entity_poly.type
_entity_poly.pdbx_seq_one_letter_code
_entity_poly.pdbx_strand_id
1 'polypeptide(L)'
;MVGMVAFLIGCTTIAFITEAMHRARARANEAEAAAKIAIERTRAEEAIRQQADLVRLSFDAIIVWRVDGAIESWNRGAEELYGFTEGEAIGHKTHELLRTVHPVPWSEINATLKDRGNWEGELRHRTRDGREVIVSARHQLVYGRDGIARVMETNRDITGHHKAQREREVTIEFLRLVNASIGTRDLIRAVATFFQEQAGCEAVGMRLWEAEDYPYFEARGFPKEFVLAGIVFAAGTSPGR
;
A
#
# COMPACT_ATOMS: atom_id res chain seq x y z
N MET A 1 11.78 -70.84 -63.26
CA MET A 1 12.01 -70.77 -61.79
C MET A 1 12.78 -69.52 -61.35
N VAL A 2 13.87 -69.14 -62.01
CA VAL A 2 14.72 -68.00 -61.59
C VAL A 2 13.98 -66.65 -61.51
N GLY A 3 13.10 -66.33 -62.47
CA GLY A 3 12.36 -65.06 -62.47
C GLY A 3 11.37 -64.89 -61.31
N MET A 4 10.80 -65.98 -60.79
CA MET A 4 9.82 -65.93 -59.71
C MET A 4 10.50 -65.69 -58.34
N VAL A 5 11.69 -66.26 -58.16
CA VAL A 5 12.50 -66.06 -56.94
C VAL A 5 13.01 -64.62 -56.86
N ALA A 6 13.49 -64.06 -57.98
CA ALA A 6 13.91 -62.66 -58.04
C ALA A 6 12.75 -61.68 -57.73
N PHE A 7 11.55 -61.99 -58.21
CA PHE A 7 10.35 -61.17 -57.94
C PHE A 7 9.94 -61.20 -56.46
N LEU A 8 9.95 -62.38 -55.82
CA LEU A 8 9.62 -62.52 -54.39
C LEU A 8 10.64 -61.80 -53.47
N ILE A 9 11.93 -61.84 -53.82
CA ILE A 9 12.97 -61.09 -53.11
C ILE A 9 12.76 -59.57 -53.28
N GLY A 10 12.38 -59.12 -54.48
CA GLY A 10 12.03 -57.72 -54.74
C GLY A 10 10.82 -57.24 -53.91
N CYS A 11 9.75 -58.02 -53.83
CA CYS A 11 8.57 -57.65 -53.04
C CYS A 11 8.85 -57.59 -51.54
N THR A 12 9.64 -58.53 -51.00
CA THR A 12 9.98 -58.58 -49.56
C THR A 12 10.92 -57.45 -49.15
N THR A 13 11.89 -57.11 -50.01
CA THR A 13 12.77 -55.95 -49.80
C THR A 13 12.00 -54.62 -49.84
N ILE A 14 11.09 -54.45 -50.80
CA ILE A 14 10.21 -53.26 -50.85
C ILE A 14 9.30 -53.18 -49.62
N ALA A 15 8.69 -54.29 -49.20
CA ALA A 15 7.85 -54.33 -48.00
C ALA A 15 8.64 -53.97 -46.74
N PHE A 16 9.85 -54.51 -46.58
CA PHE A 16 10.73 -54.22 -45.45
C PHE A 16 11.18 -52.76 -45.42
N ILE A 17 11.54 -52.18 -46.57
CA ILE A 17 11.90 -50.76 -46.68
C ILE A 17 10.71 -49.87 -46.34
N THR A 18 9.51 -50.21 -46.82
CA THR A 18 8.28 -49.43 -46.57
C THR A 18 7.91 -49.47 -45.09
N GLU A 19 7.97 -50.63 -44.45
CA GLU A 19 7.77 -50.83 -43.01
C GLU A 19 8.80 -50.04 -42.19
N ALA A 20 10.08 -50.14 -42.54
CA ALA A 20 11.16 -49.41 -41.87
C ALA A 20 11.00 -47.89 -42.01
N MET A 21 10.61 -47.41 -43.21
CA MET A 21 10.30 -46.00 -43.44
C MET A 21 9.07 -45.54 -42.66
N HIS A 22 7.99 -46.35 -42.60
CA HIS A 22 6.81 -46.03 -41.81
C HIS A 22 7.15 -45.91 -40.31
N ARG A 23 7.93 -46.84 -39.77
CA ARG A 23 8.39 -46.81 -38.37
C ARG A 23 9.30 -45.61 -38.09
N ALA A 24 10.22 -45.29 -39.00
CA ALA A 24 11.09 -44.13 -38.87
C ALA A 24 10.28 -42.81 -38.90
N ARG A 25 9.29 -42.72 -39.79
CA ARG A 25 8.41 -41.55 -39.93
C ARG A 25 7.49 -41.38 -38.72
N ALA A 26 6.96 -42.47 -38.18
CA ALA A 26 6.17 -42.46 -36.95
C ALA A 26 6.99 -41.93 -35.76
N ARG A 27 8.21 -42.44 -35.56
CA ARG A 27 9.11 -41.95 -34.50
C ARG A 27 9.51 -40.49 -34.67
N ALA A 28 9.75 -40.05 -35.91
CA ALA A 28 10.06 -38.65 -36.20
C ALA A 28 8.88 -37.73 -35.85
N ASN A 29 7.66 -38.11 -36.24
CA ASN A 29 6.44 -37.35 -35.92
C ASN A 29 6.17 -37.31 -34.40
N GLU A 30 6.38 -38.42 -33.68
CA GLU A 30 6.25 -38.46 -32.22
C GLU A 30 7.28 -37.56 -31.52
N ALA A 31 8.54 -37.59 -31.98
CA ALA A 31 9.60 -36.73 -31.44
C ALA A 31 9.32 -35.24 -31.72
N GLU A 32 8.81 -34.90 -32.91
CA GLU A 32 8.42 -33.54 -33.27
C GLU A 32 7.24 -33.05 -32.41
N ALA A 33 6.22 -33.89 -32.19
CA ALA A 33 5.09 -33.57 -31.33
C ALA A 33 5.54 -33.36 -29.87
N ALA A 34 6.39 -34.23 -29.34
CA ALA A 34 6.93 -34.10 -27.99
C ALA A 34 7.79 -32.84 -27.83
N ALA A 35 8.64 -32.52 -28.82
CA ALA A 35 9.44 -31.31 -28.82
C ALA A 35 8.58 -30.04 -28.87
N LYS A 36 7.51 -30.04 -29.68
CA LYS A 36 6.56 -28.92 -29.75
C LYS A 36 5.85 -28.69 -28.41
N ILE A 37 5.37 -29.74 -27.76
CA ILE A 37 4.73 -29.66 -26.44
C ILE A 37 5.70 -29.14 -25.38
N ALA A 38 6.95 -29.63 -25.39
CA ALA A 38 7.98 -29.16 -24.46
C ALA A 38 8.28 -27.66 -24.64
N ILE A 39 8.42 -27.20 -25.88
CA ILE A 39 8.65 -25.78 -26.21
C ILE A 39 7.46 -24.92 -25.77
N GLU A 40 6.22 -25.35 -26.04
CA GLU A 40 5.01 -24.64 -25.62
C GLU A 40 4.91 -24.55 -24.09
N ARG A 41 5.23 -25.64 -23.39
CA ARG A 41 5.26 -25.67 -21.93
C ARG A 41 6.30 -24.70 -21.36
N THR A 42 7.53 -24.74 -21.86
CA THR A 42 8.59 -23.81 -21.40
C THR A 42 8.19 -22.36 -21.64
N ARG A 43 7.62 -22.04 -22.81
CA ARG A 43 7.12 -20.69 -23.09
C ARG A 43 6.01 -20.26 -22.14
N ALA A 44 5.10 -21.15 -21.79
CA ALA A 44 4.04 -20.85 -20.83
C ALA A 44 4.60 -20.62 -19.41
N GLU A 45 5.56 -21.44 -18.99
CA GLU A 45 6.26 -21.29 -17.70
C GLU A 45 7.05 -19.97 -17.64
N GLU A 46 7.75 -19.60 -18.72
CA GLU A 46 8.45 -18.32 -18.85
C GLU A 46 7.48 -17.14 -18.82
N ALA A 47 6.35 -17.21 -19.54
CA ALA A 47 5.34 -16.15 -19.54
C ALA A 47 4.72 -15.94 -18.15
N ILE A 48 4.42 -17.03 -17.43
CA ILE A 48 3.92 -16.98 -16.04
C ILE A 48 4.97 -16.34 -15.12
N ARG A 49 6.23 -16.73 -15.27
CA ARG A 49 7.34 -16.16 -14.49
C ARG A 49 7.51 -14.67 -14.78
N GLN A 50 7.49 -14.27 -16.04
CA GLN A 50 7.55 -12.85 -16.44
C GLN A 50 6.39 -12.04 -15.85
N GLN A 51 5.16 -12.57 -15.86
CA GLN A 51 4.02 -11.90 -15.21
C GLN A 51 4.20 -11.77 -13.69
N ALA A 52 4.68 -12.82 -13.02
CA ALA A 52 4.98 -12.77 -11.59
C ALA A 52 6.08 -11.75 -11.27
N ASP A 53 7.10 -11.66 -12.11
CA ASP A 53 8.19 -10.69 -11.99
C ASP A 53 7.66 -9.25 -12.16
N LEU A 54 6.74 -9.00 -13.09
CA LEU A 54 6.11 -7.68 -13.26
C LEU A 54 5.32 -7.24 -12.02
N VAL A 55 4.59 -8.16 -11.37
CA VAL A 55 3.89 -7.89 -10.10
C VAL A 55 4.88 -7.63 -8.96
N ARG A 56 6.01 -8.37 -8.92
CA ARG A 56 7.09 -8.15 -7.96
C ARG A 56 7.83 -6.83 -8.17
N LEU A 57 7.90 -6.33 -9.40
CA LEU A 57 8.55 -5.07 -9.77
C LEU A 57 7.60 -3.85 -9.70
N SER A 58 6.31 -4.05 -9.42
CA SER A 58 5.37 -2.97 -9.18
C SER A 58 5.80 -2.16 -7.95
N PHE A 59 5.82 -0.83 -8.10
CA PHE A 59 6.08 0.11 -6.99
C PHE A 59 4.92 0.18 -5.99
N ASP A 60 3.69 -0.09 -6.44
CA ASP A 60 2.55 -0.18 -5.53
C ASP A 60 2.68 -1.48 -4.70
N ALA A 61 2.31 -1.40 -3.42
CA ALA A 61 2.32 -2.55 -2.53
C ALA A 61 1.19 -3.50 -2.90
N ILE A 62 1.51 -4.76 -3.18
CA ILE A 62 0.54 -5.79 -3.58
C ILE A 62 0.60 -6.91 -2.55
N ILE A 63 -0.57 -7.22 -2.00
CA ILE A 63 -0.77 -8.23 -0.97
C ILE A 63 -1.89 -9.16 -1.44
N VAL A 64 -1.71 -10.46 -1.26
CA VAL A 64 -2.80 -11.43 -1.42
C VAL A 64 -3.06 -12.07 -0.07
N TRP A 65 -4.32 -12.11 0.35
CA TRP A 65 -4.73 -12.74 1.60
C TRP A 65 -6.04 -13.50 1.43
N ARG A 66 -6.25 -14.52 2.26
CA ARG A 66 -7.50 -15.29 2.29
C ARG A 66 -8.59 -14.53 3.03
N VAL A 67 -9.86 -14.92 2.84
CA VAL A 67 -11.01 -14.30 3.53
C VAL A 67 -10.91 -14.33 5.08
N ASP A 68 -10.12 -15.25 5.65
CA ASP A 68 -9.80 -15.30 7.10
C ASP A 68 -8.76 -14.24 7.55
N GLY A 69 -8.21 -13.48 6.59
CA GLY A 69 -7.22 -12.42 6.74
C GLY A 69 -5.77 -12.88 6.57
N ALA A 70 -5.50 -14.18 6.45
CA ALA A 70 -4.12 -14.69 6.40
C ALA A 70 -3.43 -14.34 5.08
N ILE A 71 -2.24 -13.75 5.16
CA ILE A 71 -1.43 -13.33 4.01
C ILE A 71 -0.82 -14.56 3.32
N GLU A 72 -0.96 -14.62 2.00
CA GLU A 72 -0.42 -15.66 1.11
C GLU A 72 0.59 -15.12 0.10
N SER A 73 0.63 -13.81 -0.14
CA SER A 73 1.62 -13.17 -1.01
C SER A 73 1.93 -11.75 -0.54
N TRP A 74 3.19 -11.37 -0.64
CA TRP A 74 3.70 -10.08 -0.21
C TRP A 74 4.78 -9.60 -1.17
N ASN A 75 4.47 -8.63 -2.03
CA ASN A 75 5.44 -8.18 -3.03
C ASN A 75 6.51 -7.25 -2.45
N ARG A 76 7.53 -6.93 -3.26
CA ARG A 76 8.60 -6.01 -2.89
C ARG A 76 8.08 -4.60 -2.54
N GLY A 77 7.07 -4.10 -3.25
CA GLY A 77 6.46 -2.81 -2.91
C GLY A 77 5.86 -2.80 -1.50
N ALA A 78 5.30 -3.92 -1.03
CA ALA A 78 4.81 -4.06 0.32
C ALA A 78 5.94 -4.13 1.36
N GLU A 79 7.06 -4.80 1.03
CA GLU A 79 8.26 -4.78 1.89
C GLU A 79 8.82 -3.36 2.04
N GLU A 80 8.94 -2.63 0.93
CA GLU A 80 9.45 -1.26 0.92
C GLU A 80 8.51 -0.29 1.66
N LEU A 81 7.20 -0.45 1.51
CA LEU A 81 6.21 0.42 2.16
C LEU A 81 6.10 0.17 3.67
N TYR A 82 6.02 -1.11 4.08
CA TYR A 82 5.67 -1.49 5.45
C TYR A 82 6.84 -2.00 6.31
N GLY A 83 7.99 -2.33 5.69
CA GLY A 83 9.20 -2.76 6.41
C GLY A 83 9.18 -4.20 6.94
N PHE A 84 8.20 -5.00 6.53
CA PHE A 84 8.16 -6.45 6.78
C PHE A 84 8.60 -7.20 5.54
N THR A 85 9.47 -8.20 5.70
CA THR A 85 9.82 -9.11 4.60
C THR A 85 8.66 -10.05 4.30
N GLU A 86 8.60 -10.62 3.09
CA GLU A 86 7.60 -11.63 2.72
C GLU A 86 7.55 -12.79 3.74
N GLY A 87 8.71 -13.30 4.15
CA GLY A 87 8.80 -14.39 5.13
C GLY A 87 8.24 -14.03 6.52
N GLU A 88 8.23 -12.75 6.90
CA GLU A 88 7.65 -12.29 8.16
C GLU A 88 6.15 -11.97 8.04
N ALA A 89 5.68 -11.66 6.83
CA ALA A 89 4.29 -11.29 6.59
C ALA A 89 3.39 -12.52 6.35
N ILE A 90 3.89 -13.52 5.63
CA ILE A 90 3.12 -14.71 5.23
C ILE A 90 2.55 -15.44 6.46
N GLY A 91 1.27 -15.82 6.37
CA GLY A 91 0.55 -16.54 7.43
C GLY A 91 -0.02 -15.65 8.53
N HIS A 92 0.48 -14.42 8.70
CA HIS A 92 -0.13 -13.45 9.61
C HIS A 92 -1.43 -12.88 9.04
N LYS A 93 -2.32 -12.42 9.92
CA LYS A 93 -3.52 -11.70 9.49
C LYS A 93 -3.17 -10.29 9.09
N THR A 94 -3.51 -9.90 7.86
CA THR A 94 -3.16 -8.60 7.27
C THR A 94 -3.54 -7.41 8.16
N HIS A 95 -4.79 -7.37 8.64
CA HIS A 95 -5.28 -6.25 9.45
C HIS A 95 -4.66 -6.19 10.85
N GLU A 96 -4.21 -7.32 11.39
CA GLU A 96 -3.53 -7.37 12.69
C GLU A 96 -2.06 -6.95 12.52
N LEU A 97 -1.37 -7.46 11.50
CA LEU A 97 0.02 -7.13 11.18
C LEU A 97 0.19 -5.64 10.92
N LEU A 98 -0.69 -5.07 10.08
CA LEU A 98 -0.67 -3.68 9.68
C LEU A 98 -1.45 -2.76 10.61
N ARG A 99 -2.06 -3.30 11.68
CA ARG A 99 -2.91 -2.56 12.63
C ARG A 99 -3.90 -1.64 11.91
N THR A 100 -4.59 -2.21 10.93
CA THR A 100 -5.42 -1.45 9.99
C THR A 100 -6.56 -0.73 10.70
N VAL A 101 -6.68 0.56 10.44
CA VAL A 101 -7.85 1.36 10.79
C VAL A 101 -8.65 1.59 9.51
N HIS A 102 -9.84 0.99 9.48
CA HIS A 102 -10.78 1.09 8.37
C HIS A 102 -11.67 2.35 8.51
N PRO A 103 -12.13 2.94 7.39
CA PRO A 103 -13.04 4.09 7.41
C PRO A 103 -14.46 3.70 7.85
N VAL A 104 -14.83 2.44 7.64
CA VAL A 104 -16.09 1.82 8.06
C VAL A 104 -15.80 0.46 8.69
N PRO A 105 -16.72 -0.14 9.47
CA PRO A 105 -16.51 -1.46 10.04
C PRO A 105 -16.14 -2.51 8.99
N TRP A 106 -15.21 -3.41 9.33
CA TRP A 106 -14.75 -4.48 8.45
C TRP A 106 -15.90 -5.33 7.88
N SER A 107 -16.98 -5.53 8.64
CA SER A 107 -18.16 -6.26 8.19
C SER A 107 -18.81 -5.67 6.93
N GLU A 108 -18.82 -4.34 6.79
CA GLU A 108 -19.39 -3.65 5.62
C GLU A 108 -18.47 -3.77 4.40
N ILE A 109 -17.16 -3.67 4.61
CA ILE A 109 -16.15 -3.88 3.56
C ILE A 109 -16.25 -5.31 3.04
N ASN A 110 -16.28 -6.30 3.94
CA ASN A 110 -16.40 -7.71 3.58
C ASN A 110 -17.72 -8.03 2.87
N ALA A 111 -18.84 -7.41 3.29
CA ALA A 111 -20.11 -7.54 2.59
C ALA A 111 -20.02 -6.98 1.15
N THR A 112 -19.41 -5.81 0.99
CA THR A 112 -19.21 -5.18 -0.33
C THR A 112 -18.33 -6.03 -1.24
N LEU A 113 -17.24 -6.59 -0.70
CA LEU A 113 -16.36 -7.49 -1.43
C LEU A 113 -17.09 -8.76 -1.91
N LYS A 114 -17.97 -9.33 -1.07
CA LYS A 114 -18.75 -10.52 -1.43
C LYS A 114 -19.84 -10.22 -2.46
N ASP A 115 -20.48 -9.06 -2.38
CA ASP A 115 -21.56 -8.64 -3.28
C ASP A 115 -21.03 -8.20 -4.65
N ARG A 116 -20.01 -7.32 -4.66
CA ARG A 116 -19.52 -6.64 -5.88
C ARG A 116 -18.22 -7.20 -6.43
N GLY A 117 -17.54 -8.06 -5.67
CA GLY A 117 -16.21 -8.59 -6.02
C GLY A 117 -15.07 -7.57 -5.90
N ASN A 118 -15.34 -6.34 -5.47
CA ASN A 118 -14.30 -5.33 -5.26
C ASN A 118 -14.71 -4.31 -4.18
N TRP A 119 -13.70 -3.65 -3.59
CA TRP A 119 -13.85 -2.51 -2.69
C TRP A 119 -12.69 -1.55 -2.87
N GLU A 120 -12.94 -0.26 -2.73
CA GLU A 120 -11.93 0.80 -2.81
C GLU A 120 -12.14 1.79 -1.66
N GLY A 121 -11.04 2.27 -1.08
CA GLY A 121 -11.10 3.25 0.00
C GLY A 121 -9.74 3.58 0.59
N GLU A 122 -9.72 4.56 1.50
CA GLU A 122 -8.51 4.92 2.23
C GLU A 122 -8.38 4.08 3.50
N LEU A 123 -7.19 3.54 3.75
CA LEU A 123 -6.86 2.80 4.97
C LEU A 123 -5.70 3.51 5.68
N ARG A 124 -5.72 3.47 7.02
CA ARG A 124 -4.54 3.81 7.82
C ARG A 124 -3.88 2.52 8.30
N HIS A 125 -2.62 2.34 7.95
CA HIS A 125 -1.80 1.21 8.36
C HIS A 125 -0.65 1.70 9.24
N ARG A 126 -0.04 0.77 9.96
CA ARG A 126 1.18 0.99 10.73
C ARG A 126 2.28 0.08 10.18
N THR A 127 3.42 0.68 9.86
CA THR A 127 4.60 -0.05 9.42
C THR A 127 5.33 -0.68 10.62
N ARG A 128 6.33 -1.53 10.35
CA ARG A 128 7.12 -2.20 11.40
C ARG A 128 7.73 -1.23 12.42
N ASP A 129 8.20 -0.07 11.98
CA ASP A 129 8.85 0.93 12.84
C ASP A 129 7.86 1.77 13.66
N GLY A 130 6.55 1.59 13.43
CA GLY A 130 5.49 2.31 14.13
C GLY A 130 4.95 3.53 13.38
N ARG A 131 5.55 3.92 12.25
CA ARG A 131 5.06 5.01 11.39
C ARG A 131 3.66 4.68 10.86
N GLU A 132 2.77 5.67 10.93
CA GLU A 132 1.47 5.61 10.28
C GLU A 132 1.61 5.93 8.79
N VAL A 133 0.96 5.14 7.95
CA VAL A 133 0.85 5.36 6.52
C VAL A 133 -0.62 5.38 6.11
N ILE A 134 -0.98 6.35 5.28
CA ILE A 134 -2.29 6.45 4.67
C ILE A 134 -2.17 5.88 3.27
N VAL A 135 -2.96 4.86 2.96
CA VAL A 135 -2.93 4.20 1.66
C VAL A 135 -4.28 4.32 0.98
N SER A 136 -4.26 4.56 -0.33
CA SER A 136 -5.40 4.30 -1.20
C SER A 136 -5.38 2.80 -1.52
N ALA A 137 -6.35 2.08 -0.97
CA ALA A 137 -6.46 0.64 -1.05
C ALA A 137 -7.52 0.24 -2.07
N ARG A 138 -7.19 -0.75 -2.89
CA ARG A 138 -8.14 -1.44 -3.78
C ARG A 138 -8.08 -2.93 -3.50
N HIS A 139 -9.21 -3.50 -3.16
CA HIS A 139 -9.41 -4.92 -2.89
C HIS A 139 -10.19 -5.54 -4.03
N GLN A 140 -9.72 -6.66 -4.56
CA GLN A 140 -10.41 -7.45 -5.57
C GLN A 140 -10.54 -8.88 -5.10
N LEU A 141 -11.77 -9.41 -5.12
CA LEU A 141 -12.05 -10.80 -4.83
C LEU A 141 -11.64 -11.64 -6.04
N VAL A 142 -10.72 -12.57 -5.83
CA VAL A 142 -10.22 -13.49 -6.86
C VAL A 142 -10.39 -14.93 -6.37
N TYR A 143 -10.72 -15.83 -7.30
CA TYR A 143 -10.84 -17.25 -6.99
C TYR A 143 -9.59 -17.97 -7.50
N GLY A 144 -8.93 -18.72 -6.63
CA GLY A 144 -7.85 -19.60 -7.07
C GLY A 144 -8.37 -20.78 -7.87
N ARG A 145 -7.46 -21.56 -8.44
CA ARG A 145 -7.81 -22.80 -9.16
C ARG A 145 -8.44 -23.86 -8.24
N ASP A 146 -8.19 -23.74 -6.94
CA ASP A 146 -8.80 -24.52 -5.87
C ASP A 146 -10.25 -24.10 -5.55
N GLY A 147 -10.76 -23.04 -6.20
CA GLY A 147 -12.07 -22.45 -5.92
C GLY A 147 -12.10 -21.63 -4.63
N ILE A 148 -10.97 -21.47 -3.93
CA ILE A 148 -10.90 -20.72 -2.69
C ILE A 148 -10.78 -19.23 -3.01
N ALA A 149 -11.69 -18.46 -2.41
CA ALA A 149 -11.71 -17.01 -2.51
C ALA A 149 -10.50 -16.39 -1.78
N ARG A 150 -9.84 -15.47 -2.46
CA ARG A 150 -8.73 -14.66 -1.98
C ARG A 150 -9.03 -13.21 -2.30
N VAL A 151 -8.38 -12.30 -1.60
CA VAL A 151 -8.42 -10.88 -1.91
C VAL A 151 -7.04 -10.45 -2.36
N MET A 152 -6.99 -9.88 -3.55
CA MET A 152 -5.83 -9.14 -4.03
C MET A 152 -6.00 -7.68 -3.62
N GLU A 153 -5.10 -7.21 -2.78
CA GLU A 153 -5.07 -5.85 -2.28
C GLU A 153 -3.89 -5.11 -2.91
N THR A 154 -4.17 -3.95 -3.51
CA THR A 154 -3.15 -3.01 -3.97
C THR A 154 -3.22 -1.73 -3.16
N ASN A 155 -2.10 -1.31 -2.61
CA ASN A 155 -1.96 -0.18 -1.72
C ASN A 155 -0.99 0.84 -2.32
N ARG A 156 -1.49 2.05 -2.56
CA ARG A 156 -0.67 3.20 -2.95
C ARG A 156 -0.53 4.14 -1.77
N ASP A 157 0.71 4.48 -1.40
CA ASP A 157 1.00 5.46 -0.36
C ASP A 157 0.54 6.86 -0.79
N ILE A 158 -0.39 7.43 -0.01
CA ILE A 158 -0.91 8.79 -0.17
C ILE A 158 -0.65 9.65 1.07
N THR A 159 0.22 9.20 1.98
CA THR A 159 0.58 9.90 3.22
C THR A 159 1.09 11.30 2.93
N GLY A 160 1.97 11.43 1.94
CA GLY A 160 2.50 12.74 1.52
C GLY A 160 1.44 13.68 0.95
N HIS A 161 0.45 13.12 0.24
CA HIS A 161 -0.67 13.90 -0.30
C HIS A 161 -1.55 14.48 0.81
N HIS A 162 -1.94 13.64 1.78
CA HIS A 162 -2.72 14.05 2.95
C HIS A 162 -1.98 15.07 3.81
N LYS A 163 -0.66 14.89 4.02
CA LYS A 163 0.16 15.86 4.76
C LYS A 163 0.17 17.23 4.06
N ALA A 164 0.42 17.26 2.75
CA ALA A 164 0.43 18.49 1.97
C ALA A 164 -0.95 19.17 1.95
N GLN A 165 -2.03 18.37 1.85
CA GLN A 165 -3.39 18.89 1.91
C GLN A 165 -3.67 19.53 3.28
N ARG A 166 -3.31 18.87 4.38
CA ARG A 166 -3.52 19.41 5.73
C ARG A 166 -2.72 20.68 5.98
N GLU A 167 -1.45 20.73 5.56
CA GLU A 167 -0.63 21.95 5.63
C GLU A 167 -1.27 23.12 4.86
N ARG A 168 -1.83 22.83 3.68
CA ARG A 168 -2.54 23.82 2.86
C ARG A 168 -3.83 24.29 3.53
N GLU A 169 -4.63 23.39 4.09
CA GLU A 169 -5.87 23.71 4.79
C GLU A 169 -5.61 24.64 5.99
N VAL A 170 -4.63 24.27 6.83
CA VAL A 170 -4.20 25.08 7.98
C VAL A 170 -3.71 26.46 7.55
N THR A 171 -2.97 26.55 6.44
CA THR A 171 -2.51 27.82 5.88
C THR A 171 -3.68 28.71 5.43
N ILE A 172 -4.66 28.13 4.72
CA ILE A 172 -5.85 28.86 4.25
C ILE A 172 -6.69 29.34 5.44
N GLU A 173 -6.87 28.50 6.45
CA GLU A 173 -7.59 28.83 7.67
C GLU A 173 -6.92 29.99 8.40
N PHE A 174 -5.59 29.96 8.55
CA PHE A 174 -4.83 31.06 9.15
C PHE A 174 -5.00 32.36 8.35
N LEU A 175 -4.89 32.33 7.02
CA LEU A 175 -5.07 33.53 6.20
C LEU A 175 -6.49 34.11 6.29
N ARG A 176 -7.51 33.25 6.36
CA ARG A 176 -8.91 33.69 6.58
C ARG A 176 -9.07 34.36 7.93
N LEU A 177 -8.48 33.78 8.97
CA LEU A 177 -8.50 34.34 10.31
C LEU A 177 -7.87 35.73 10.33
N VAL A 178 -6.68 35.89 9.74
CA VAL A 178 -6.00 37.19 9.65
C VAL A 178 -6.84 38.24 8.92
N ASN A 179 -7.48 37.86 7.81
CA ASN A 179 -8.29 38.78 7.00
C ASN A 179 -9.65 39.12 7.63
N ALA A 180 -10.19 38.26 8.49
CA ALA A 180 -11.46 38.49 9.18
C ALA A 180 -11.30 39.33 10.45
N SER A 181 -10.10 39.36 11.03
CA SER A 181 -9.86 40.08 12.28
C SER A 181 -9.87 41.59 12.11
N ILE A 182 -10.59 42.28 12.99
CA ILE A 182 -10.69 43.75 12.98
C ILE A 182 -9.74 44.32 14.03
N GLY A 183 -8.55 44.69 13.59
CA GLY A 183 -7.53 45.33 14.42
C GLY A 183 -6.64 44.35 15.20
N THR A 184 -5.53 44.88 15.72
CA THR A 184 -4.43 44.09 16.28
C THR A 184 -4.84 43.20 17.45
N ARG A 185 -5.73 43.67 18.33
CA ARG A 185 -6.13 42.93 19.54
C ARG A 185 -7.00 41.71 19.22
N ASP A 186 -7.92 41.85 18.27
CA ASP A 186 -8.77 40.76 17.80
C ASP A 186 -7.95 39.70 17.08
N LEU A 187 -7.02 40.14 16.22
CA LEU A 187 -6.07 39.27 15.53
C LEU A 187 -5.25 38.41 16.50
N ILE A 188 -4.63 39.03 17.51
CA ILE A 188 -3.78 38.30 18.47
C ILE A 188 -4.59 37.23 19.23
N ARG A 189 -5.82 37.56 19.64
CA ARG A 189 -6.70 36.58 20.31
C ARG A 189 -7.07 35.42 19.39
N ALA A 190 -7.44 35.72 18.15
CA ALA A 190 -7.81 34.71 17.18
C ALA A 190 -6.61 33.79 16.87
N VAL A 191 -5.42 34.36 16.68
CA VAL A 191 -4.17 33.62 16.44
C VAL A 191 -3.80 32.74 17.64
N ALA A 192 -3.92 33.25 18.87
CA ALA A 192 -3.68 32.44 20.07
C ALA A 192 -4.60 31.22 20.12
N THR A 193 -5.89 31.41 19.81
CA THR A 193 -6.89 30.34 19.77
C THR A 193 -6.53 29.29 18.71
N PHE A 194 -6.23 29.76 17.50
CA PHE A 194 -5.83 28.90 16.39
C PHE A 194 -4.61 28.04 16.74
N PHE A 195 -3.55 28.64 17.29
CA PHE A 195 -2.36 27.87 17.66
C PHE A 195 -2.62 26.91 18.82
N GLN A 196 -3.47 27.27 19.78
CA GLN A 196 -3.87 26.36 20.85
C GLN A 196 -4.54 25.09 20.28
N GLU A 197 -5.48 25.27 19.37
CA GLU A 197 -6.22 24.18 18.72
C GLU A 197 -5.32 23.35 17.81
N GLN A 198 -4.48 23.98 17.00
CA GLN A 198 -3.58 23.29 16.06
C GLN A 198 -2.44 22.54 16.77
N ALA A 199 -1.91 23.09 17.87
CA ALA A 199 -0.86 22.43 18.65
C ALA A 199 -1.42 21.39 19.65
N GLY A 200 -2.72 21.44 19.95
CA GLY A 200 -3.35 20.58 20.95
C GLY A 200 -2.87 20.85 22.38
N CYS A 201 -2.37 22.05 22.67
CA CYS A 201 -1.86 22.40 23.99
C CYS A 201 -2.99 22.83 24.94
N GLU A 202 -2.85 22.46 26.23
CA GLU A 202 -3.86 22.79 27.25
C GLU A 202 -3.91 24.29 27.57
N ALA A 203 -2.80 25.00 27.38
CA ALA A 203 -2.69 26.42 27.64
C ALA A 203 -1.78 27.13 26.63
N VAL A 204 -2.12 28.37 26.29
CA VAL A 204 -1.34 29.26 25.42
C VAL A 204 -1.32 30.67 25.99
N GLY A 205 -0.19 31.35 25.89
CA GLY A 205 -0.05 32.73 26.35
C GLY A 205 0.84 33.54 25.44
N MET A 206 0.39 34.72 25.04
CA MET A 206 1.14 35.68 24.24
C MET A 206 1.50 36.87 25.12
N ARG A 207 2.80 37.21 25.15
CA ARG A 207 3.33 38.34 25.90
C ARG A 207 3.89 39.35 24.91
N LEU A 208 3.56 40.62 25.06
CA LEU A 208 4.04 41.69 24.19
C LEU A 208 4.88 42.66 25.01
N TRP A 209 5.91 43.21 24.39
CA TRP A 209 6.72 44.24 25.03
C TRP A 209 5.91 45.53 25.23
N GLU A 210 5.86 46.01 26.46
CA GLU A 210 5.24 47.26 26.83
C GLU A 210 6.02 47.90 27.99
N ALA A 211 6.50 49.12 27.81
CA ALA A 211 7.14 49.94 28.85
C ALA A 211 8.15 49.20 29.74
N GLU A 212 9.17 48.57 29.13
CA GLU A 212 10.27 47.84 29.79
C GLU A 212 9.94 46.43 30.32
N ASP A 213 8.75 45.90 30.02
CA ASP A 213 8.34 44.56 30.44
C ASP A 213 7.57 43.78 29.33
N TYR A 214 7.29 42.50 29.55
CA TYR A 214 6.48 41.63 28.69
C TYR A 214 5.19 41.19 29.41
N PRO A 215 4.18 42.04 29.64
CA PRO A 215 2.91 41.58 30.22
C PRO A 215 2.21 40.54 29.33
N TYR A 216 1.40 39.67 29.94
CA TYR A 216 0.50 38.80 29.18
C TYR A 216 -0.55 39.66 28.46
N PHE A 217 -0.53 39.60 27.14
CA PHE A 217 -1.51 40.27 26.28
C PHE A 217 -2.75 39.39 26.05
N GLU A 218 -2.54 38.08 25.88
CA GLU A 218 -3.60 37.07 25.77
C GLU A 218 -3.12 35.81 26.51
N ALA A 219 -3.97 35.21 27.34
CA ALA A 219 -3.66 33.99 28.09
C ALA A 219 -4.89 33.10 28.19
N ARG A 220 -4.77 31.84 27.77
CA ARG A 220 -5.84 30.84 27.73
C ARG A 220 -5.36 29.55 28.39
N GLY A 221 -6.25 28.88 29.12
CA GLY A 221 -5.96 27.60 29.79
C GLY A 221 -5.16 27.70 31.09
N PHE A 222 -4.60 28.87 31.43
CA PHE A 222 -3.88 29.07 32.68
C PHE A 222 -4.80 29.40 33.86
N PRO A 223 -4.50 28.93 35.09
CA PRO A 223 -5.11 29.44 36.31
C PRO A 223 -4.90 30.96 36.45
N LYS A 224 -5.90 31.68 36.95
CA LYS A 224 -5.83 33.15 37.10
C LYS A 224 -4.63 33.60 37.93
N GLU A 225 -4.31 32.86 38.99
CA GLU A 225 -3.17 33.11 39.88
C GLU A 225 -1.84 33.03 39.15
N PHE A 226 -1.71 32.11 38.17
CA PHE A 226 -0.50 31.94 37.36
C PHE A 226 -0.30 33.11 36.40
N VAL A 227 -1.36 33.59 35.75
CA VAL A 227 -1.30 34.75 34.85
C VAL A 227 -0.97 36.03 35.62
N LEU A 228 -1.54 36.19 36.83
CA LEU A 228 -1.25 37.32 37.71
C LEU A 228 0.18 37.26 38.29
N ALA A 229 0.69 36.08 38.64
CA ALA A 229 2.07 35.89 39.10
C ALA A 229 3.10 36.14 37.98
N GLY A 230 2.76 35.85 36.72
CA GLY A 230 3.60 36.16 35.56
C GLY A 230 3.78 37.66 35.30
N ILE A 231 2.83 38.50 35.73
CA ILE A 231 2.97 39.97 35.75
C ILE A 231 3.97 40.40 36.85
N VAL A 232 4.06 39.65 37.95
CA VAL A 232 4.96 39.95 39.09
C VAL A 232 6.41 39.51 38.82
N PHE A 233 6.64 38.41 38.10
CA PHE A 233 8.00 37.95 37.77
C PHE A 233 8.69 38.81 36.70
N ALA A 234 7.91 39.50 35.88
CA ALA A 234 8.41 40.27 34.74
C ALA A 234 8.82 41.70 35.18
N ALA A 235 8.06 42.28 36.12
CA ALA A 235 8.46 43.47 36.87
C ALA A 235 9.66 43.27 37.82
N GLY A 236 10.18 42.04 37.96
CA GLY A 236 11.16 41.66 38.99
C GLY A 236 12.55 41.25 38.51
N THR A 237 12.81 41.07 37.21
CA THR A 237 14.14 40.68 36.72
C THR A 237 14.50 41.33 35.39
N SER A 238 15.14 42.50 35.49
CA SER A 238 16.11 42.96 34.49
C SER A 238 17.52 42.65 35.02
N PRO A 239 18.23 41.63 34.50
CA PRO A 239 19.69 41.60 34.59
C PRO A 239 20.22 42.43 33.42
N GLY A 240 20.85 43.55 33.75
CA GLY A 240 21.18 44.63 32.82
C GLY A 240 21.90 44.23 31.53
N ARG A 241 21.65 45.03 30.51
CA ARG A 241 22.63 45.50 29.53
C ARG A 241 22.40 46.98 29.28
#